data_AF-A0A0A9HRP1-F1
#
_entry.id   AF-A0A0A9HRP1-F1
#
_cell.length_a   1.000
_cell.length_b   1.000
_cell.length_c   1.000
_cell.angle_alpha   90.00
_cell.angle_beta   90.00
_cell.angle_gamma   90.00
#
_symmetry.space_group_name_H-M   'P 1'
#
loop_
_entity.id
_entity.type
_entity.pdbx_description
1 polymer ?
#
loop_
_entity_poly.entity_id
_entity_poly.type
_entity_poly.pdbx_seq_one_letter_code
_entity_poly.pdbx_strand_id
1 'polypeptide(L)'
;MIQPVEPMKLTDCVVFLAMEDARAVLIKLADRLHNMGTLNYLPKTKQQCFAKETLEIFAPLVNQLGILNWKEQLEKLCFKYLYPDKF
;
A
#
# COMPACT_ATOMS: atom_id res chain seq x y z
N MET A 1 15.14 0.90 -11.95
CA MET A 1 14.16 0.08 -12.69
C MET A 1 12.79 0.38 -12.11
N ILE A 2 11.96 1.18 -12.78
CA ILE A 2 10.60 1.44 -12.32
C ILE A 2 9.77 0.23 -12.74
N GLN A 3 9.45 -0.62 -11.77
CA GLN A 3 8.57 -1.77 -12.00
C GLN A 3 7.15 -1.23 -12.33
N PRO A 4 6.46 -1.78 -13.35
CA PRO A 4 5.08 -1.41 -13.61
C PRO A 4 4.22 -1.76 -12.38
N VAL A 5 3.64 -0.75 -11.75
CA VAL A 5 2.76 -0.95 -10.59
C VAL A 5 1.42 -1.48 -11.11
N GLU A 6 1.29 -2.80 -11.19
CA GLU A 6 0.00 -3.46 -11.45
C GLU A 6 -0.91 -3.35 -10.20
N PRO A 7 -2.21 -3.06 -10.36
CA PRO A 7 -3.15 -3.03 -9.25
C PRO A 7 -3.26 -4.45 -8.68
N MET A 8 -2.93 -4.60 -7.41
CA MET A 8 -2.91 -5.91 -6.76
C MET A 8 -4.35 -6.33 -6.52
N LYS A 9 -4.75 -7.51 -6.99
CA LYS A 9 -6.13 -7.97 -6.83
C LYS A 9 -6.28 -8.55 -5.43
N LEU A 10 -7.48 -8.41 -4.85
CA LEU A 10 -7.81 -8.95 -3.52
C LEU A 10 -7.47 -10.46 -3.39
N THR A 11 -7.52 -11.18 -4.50
CA THR A 11 -7.12 -12.60 -4.62
C THR A 11 -5.64 -12.84 -4.31
N ASP A 12 -4.75 -11.90 -4.64
CA ASP A 12 -3.30 -12.08 -4.49
C ASP A 12 -2.89 -11.96 -3.02
N CYS A 13 -3.59 -11.12 -2.24
CA CYS A 13 -3.41 -11.01 -0.79
C CYS A 13 -3.83 -12.30 -0.06
N VAL A 14 -4.96 -12.89 -0.46
CA VAL A 14 -5.52 -14.12 0.16
C VAL A 14 -4.60 -15.31 -0.11
N VAL A 15 -4.08 -15.44 -1.33
CA VAL A 15 -3.09 -16.48 -1.66
C VAL A 15 -1.80 -16.30 -0.84
N PHE A 16 -1.33 -15.07 -0.62
CA PHE A 16 -0.16 -14.79 0.20
C PHE A 16 -0.37 -15.06 1.70
N LEU A 17 -1.52 -14.69 2.25
CA LEU A 17 -1.90 -14.97 3.63
C LEU A 17 -2.09 -16.48 3.89
N ALA A 18 -2.53 -17.22 2.86
CA ALA A 18 -2.67 -18.68 2.91
C ALA A 18 -1.34 -19.42 2.81
N MET A 19 -0.28 -18.79 2.28
CA MET A 19 1.07 -19.36 2.14
C MET A 19 1.94 -18.92 3.33
N GLU A 20 1.56 -19.35 4.55
CA GLU A 20 2.21 -19.42 5.89
C GLU A 20 3.44 -18.57 6.32
N ASP A 21 4.18 -17.88 5.45
CA ASP A 21 5.45 -17.26 5.81
C ASP A 21 5.27 -15.75 6.09
N ALA A 22 5.15 -15.40 7.38
CA ALA A 22 4.98 -14.01 7.85
C ALA A 22 6.05 -13.03 7.28
N ARG A 23 7.23 -13.53 6.92
CA ARG A 23 8.28 -12.76 6.24
C ARG A 23 7.85 -12.26 4.86
N ALA A 24 7.11 -13.08 4.11
CA ALA A 24 6.66 -12.74 2.77
C ALA A 24 5.65 -11.57 2.82
N VAL A 25 4.77 -11.57 3.84
CA VAL A 25 3.85 -10.46 4.14
C VAL A 25 4.63 -9.19 4.47
N LEU A 26 5.62 -9.27 5.38
CA LEU A 26 6.44 -8.11 5.75
C LEU A 26 7.19 -7.49 4.56
N ILE A 27 7.79 -8.32 3.70
CA ILE A 27 8.45 -7.86 2.47
C ILE A 27 7.46 -7.13 1.57
N LYS A 28 6.25 -7.66 1.42
CA LYS A 28 5.22 -7.05 0.57
C LYS A 28 4.68 -5.73 1.14
N LEU A 29 4.55 -5.63 2.45
CA LEU A 29 4.19 -4.39 3.14
C LEU A 29 5.28 -3.32 2.95
N ALA A 30 6.55 -3.71 3.07
CA ALA A 30 7.69 -2.82 2.83
C ALA A 30 7.74 -2.33 1.37
N ASP A 31 7.53 -3.24 0.41
CA ASP A 31 7.41 -2.91 -1.02
C ASP A 31 6.25 -1.94 -1.26
N ARG A 32 5.07 -2.17 -0.65
CA ARG A 32 3.93 -1.25 -0.80
C ARG A 32 4.24 0.13 -0.23
N LEU A 33 4.88 0.22 0.93
CA LEU A 33 5.30 1.49 1.52
C LEU A 33 6.24 2.27 0.57
N HIS A 34 7.21 1.58 -0.03
CA HIS A 34 8.09 2.18 -1.03
C HIS A 34 7.34 2.63 -2.30
N ASN A 35 6.43 1.79 -2.81
CA ASN A 35 5.61 2.10 -3.99
C ASN A 35 4.72 3.32 -3.77
N MET A 36 4.15 3.48 -2.58
CA MET A 36 3.39 4.68 -2.21
C MET A 36 4.25 5.95 -2.22
N GLY A 37 5.56 5.85 -1.98
CA GLY A 37 6.49 6.98 -2.08
C GLY A 37 6.78 7.43 -3.52
N THR A 38 6.57 6.55 -4.50
CA THR A 38 6.89 6.80 -5.92
C THR A 38 5.64 6.90 -6.81
N LEU A 39 4.45 6.96 -6.22
CA LEU A 39 3.17 6.99 -6.94
C LEU A 39 3.02 8.19 -7.91
N ASN A 40 3.82 9.24 -7.73
CA ASN A 40 3.79 10.48 -8.53
C ASN A 40 4.00 10.25 -10.04
N TYR A 41 4.64 9.15 -10.45
CA TYR A 41 4.89 8.82 -11.86
C TYR A 41 3.68 8.21 -12.58
N LEU A 42 2.63 7.84 -11.85
CA LEU A 42 1.40 7.26 -12.41
C LEU A 42 0.37 8.35 -12.74
N PRO A 43 -0.59 8.12 -13.65
CA PRO A 43 -1.71 9.04 -13.86
C PRO A 43 -2.58 9.14 -12.58
N LYS A 44 -3.16 10.33 -12.33
CA LYS A 44 -3.94 10.65 -11.11
C LYS A 44 -4.99 9.60 -10.76
N THR A 45 -5.72 9.08 -11.76
CA THR A 45 -6.75 8.05 -11.55
C THR A 45 -6.16 6.77 -10.94
N LYS A 46 -4.98 6.34 -11.41
CA LYS A 46 -4.28 5.20 -10.82
C LYS A 46 -3.76 5.54 -9.43
N GLN A 47 -3.18 6.72 -9.23
CA GLN A 47 -2.71 7.16 -7.91
C GLN A 47 -3.81 7.07 -6.84
N GLN A 48 -5.01 7.57 -7.15
CA GLN A 48 -6.15 7.52 -6.23
C GLN A 48 -6.61 6.08 -5.97
N CYS A 49 -6.65 5.23 -6.99
CA CYS A 49 -7.03 3.82 -6.84
C CYS A 49 -6.04 3.07 -5.92
N PHE A 50 -4.73 3.25 -6.15
CA PHE A 50 -3.68 2.66 -5.33
C PHE A 50 -3.69 3.19 -3.89
N ALA A 51 -3.89 4.50 -3.70
CA ALA A 51 -3.98 5.09 -2.38
C ALA A 51 -5.21 4.58 -1.61
N LYS A 52 -6.34 4.40 -2.29
CA LYS A 52 -7.55 3.83 -1.69
C LYS A 52 -7.34 2.38 -1.28
N GLU A 53 -6.80 1.54 -2.18
CA GLU A 53 -6.48 0.14 -1.89
C GLU A 53 -5.51 0.03 -0.70
N THR A 54 -4.49 0.88 -0.67
CA THR A 54 -3.50 0.91 0.41
C THR A 54 -4.14 1.25 1.76
N LEU A 55 -5.04 2.22 1.78
CA LEU A 55 -5.73 2.64 3.00
C LEU A 55 -6.72 1.57 3.49
N GLU A 56 -7.46 0.93 2.58
CA GLU A 56 -8.51 -0.05 2.93
C GLU A 56 -7.94 -1.43 3.29
N ILE A 57 -6.81 -1.83 2.70
CA ILE A 57 -6.24 -3.18 2.85
C ILE A 57 -4.94 -3.16 3.65
N PHE A 58 -3.97 -2.33 3.27
CA PHE A 58 -2.61 -2.42 3.82
C PHE A 58 -2.47 -1.73 5.18
N ALA A 59 -3.09 -0.57 5.37
CA ALA A 59 -3.08 0.13 6.66
C ALA A 59 -3.64 -0.74 7.81
N PRO A 60 -4.80 -1.43 7.68
CA PRO A 60 -5.28 -2.32 8.73
C PRO A 60 -4.39 -3.56 8.92
N LEU A 61 -3.80 -4.13 7.87
CA LEU A 61 -2.86 -5.25 8.00
C LEU A 61 -1.62 -4.87 8.81
N VAL A 62 -1.01 -3.72 8.51
CA VAL A 62 0.14 -3.20 9.24
C VAL A 62 -0.21 -2.92 10.71
N ASN A 63 -1.41 -2.39 10.96
CA ASN A 63 -1.93 -2.17 12.30
C ASN A 63 -2.13 -3.47 13.08
N GLN A 64 -2.64 -4.53 12.43
CA GLN A 64 -2.80 -5.85 13.04
C GLN A 64 -1.45 -6.48 13.44
N LEU A 65 -0.37 -6.18 12.69
CA LEU A 65 0.99 -6.61 13.02
C LEU A 65 1.66 -5.74 14.10
N GLY A 66 0.99 -4.69 14.58
CA GLY A 66 1.52 -3.78 15.61
C GLY A 66 2.56 -2.77 15.11
N ILE A 67 2.71 -2.58 13.80
CA ILE A 67 3.74 -1.72 13.21
C ILE A 67 3.18 -0.31 12.98
N LEU A 68 2.96 0.44 14.06
CA LEU A 68 2.30 1.76 14.02
C LEU A 68 3.02 2.78 13.12
N ASN A 69 4.35 2.82 13.13
CA ASN A 69 5.14 3.76 12.31
C ASN A 69 4.87 3.58 10.79
N TRP A 70 4.68 2.34 10.33
CA TRP A 70 4.40 2.09 8.91
C TRP A 70 2.97 2.47 8.56
N LYS A 71 2.01 2.24 9.46
CA LYS A 71 0.63 2.67 9.31
C LYS A 71 0.56 4.18 9.11
N GLU A 72 1.17 4.96 10.02
CA GLU A 72 1.17 6.42 9.96
C GLU A 72 1.78 6.95 8.65
N GLN A 73 2.87 6.33 8.19
CA GLN A 73 3.49 6.68 6.91
C GLN A 73 2.59 6.36 5.71
N LEU A 74 1.99 5.17 5.67
CA LEU A 74 1.06 4.77 4.61
C LEU A 74 -0.16 5.70 4.59
N GLU A 75 -0.77 5.98 5.74
CA GLU A 75 -1.91 6.89 5.84
C GLU A 75 -1.55 8.28 5.32
N LYS A 76 -0.42 8.85 5.77
CA LYS A 76 0.05 10.17 5.29
C LYS A 76 0.25 10.20 3.76
N LEU A 77 0.84 9.15 3.19
CA LEU A 77 0.99 9.03 1.74
C LEU A 77 -0.37 8.89 1.04
N CYS A 78 -1.27 8.07 1.57
CA CYS A 78 -2.62 7.91 1.01
C CYS A 78 -3.40 9.22 1.02
N PHE A 79 -3.37 9.96 2.13
CA PHE A 79 -4.03 11.27 2.25
C PHE A 79 -3.53 12.26 1.21
N LYS A 80 -2.21 12.30 0.96
CA LYS A 80 -1.63 13.16 -0.09
C LYS A 80 -2.22 12.90 -1.48
N TYR A 81 -2.51 11.64 -1.82
CA TYR A 81 -3.04 11.27 -3.14
C TYR A 81 -4.57 11.29 -3.23
N LEU A 82 -5.27 10.99 -2.13
CA LEU A 82 -6.74 10.98 -2.07
C LEU A 82 -7.33 12.38 -1.88
N TYR A 83 -6.67 13.23 -1.11
CA TYR A 83 -7.16 14.56 -0.75
C TYR A 83 -6.07 15.63 -0.98
N PRO A 84 -5.64 15.84 -2.23
CA PRO A 84 -4.59 16.81 -2.54
C PRO A 84 -4.98 18.25 -2.17
N ASP A 85 -6.27 18.57 -2.07
CA ASP A 85 -6.76 19.92 -1.74
C ASP A 85 -6.78 20.23 -0.23
N LYS A 86 -6.54 19.23 0.63
CA LYS A 86 -6.53 19.39 2.10
C LYS A 86 -5.12 19.52 2.69
N PHE A 87 -4.09 19.49 1.86
CA PHE A 87 -2.68 19.48 2.25
C PHE A 87 -1.87 20.47 1.40
#